data_AF-A0A1B6NWB8-F1
#
_entry.id   AF-A0A1B6NWB8-F1
#
_cell.length_a   1.000
_cell.length_b   1.000
_cell.length_c   1.000
_cell.angle_alpha   90.00
_cell.angle_beta   90.00
_cell.angle_gamma   90.00
#
_symmetry.space_group_name_H-M   'P 1'
#
loop_
_entity.id
_entity.type
_entity.pdbx_description
1 polymer ?
#
loop_
_entity_poly.entity_id
_entity_poly.type
_entity_poly.pdbx_seq_one_letter_code
_entity_poly.pdbx_strand_id
1 'polypeptide(L)' 'MVDRLKAALDAKTDSDFVVMARTDALSVEGLDAAVERAVAFQEAGADMIFAEALTDIE' A
#
# COMPACT_ATOMS: atom_id res chain seq x y z
N MET A 1 9.83 0.45 1.79
CA MET A 1 8.70 0.88 0.93
C MET A 1 8.02 2.13 1.49
N VAL A 2 7.81 2.21 2.81
CA VAL A 2 7.27 3.38 3.51
C VAL A 2 7.92 4.71 3.10
N ASP A 3 9.25 4.77 2.96
CA ASP A 3 9.91 6.03 2.55
C ASP A 3 9.52 6.51 1.15
N ARG A 4 9.28 5.58 0.21
CA ARG A 4 8.81 5.94 -1.14
C ARG A 4 7.39 6.50 -1.09
N LEU A 5 6.54 5.92 -0.25
CA LEU A 5 5.18 6.40 -0.04
C LEU A 5 5.20 7.79 0.60
N LYS A 6 6.00 8.01 1.65
CA LYS A 6 6.17 9.32 2.27
C LYS A 6 6.65 10.38 1.28
N ALA A 7 7.62 10.04 0.43
CA ALA A 7 8.09 10.95 -0.62
C ALA A 7 6.99 11.30 -1.64
N ALA A 8 6.14 10.33 -2.01
CA ALA A 8 5.01 10.57 -2.91
C ALA A 8 3.93 11.46 -2.25
N LEU A 9 3.65 11.23 -0.97
CA LEU A 9 2.68 12.01 -0.19
C LEU A 9 3.15 13.45 0.03
N ASP A 10 4.43 13.65 0.35
CA ASP A 10 5.06 14.97 0.53
C ASP A 10 5.01 15.80 -0.77
N ALA A 11 5.11 15.13 -1.92
CA ALA A 11 5.05 15.78 -3.22
C ALA A 11 3.62 16.15 -3.69
N LYS A 12 2.56 15.81 -2.93
CA LYS A 12 1.17 16.17 -3.30
C LYS A 12 1.00 17.69 -3.32
N THR A 13 0.62 18.22 -4.48
CA THR A 13 0.23 19.64 -4.64
C THR A 13 -1.28 19.84 -4.70
N ASP A 14 -2.03 18.75 -4.92
CA ASP A 14 -3.49 18.71 -4.96
C ASP A 14 -3.99 17.74 -3.88
N SER A 15 -4.92 18.21 -3.05
CA SER A 15 -5.53 17.41 -1.99
C SER A 15 -6.39 16.26 -2.53
N ASP A 16 -6.94 16.42 -3.73
CA ASP A 16 -7.81 15.42 -4.37
C ASP A 16 -7.01 14.35 -5.11
N PHE A 17 -5.69 14.55 -5.28
CA PHE A 17 -4.82 13.54 -5.86
C PHE A 17 -4.69 12.34 -4.91
N VAL A 18 -4.90 11.12 -5.41
CA VAL A 18 -4.89 9.90 -4.60
C VAL A 18 -3.55 9.18 -4.76
N VAL A 19 -2.90 8.85 -3.65
CA VAL A 19 -1.71 8.00 -3.62
C VAL A 19 -2.09 6.60 -3.14
N MET A 20 -2.13 5.66 -4.08
CA MET A 20 -2.40 4.25 -3.81
C MET A 20 -1.09 3.48 -3.61
N ALA A 21 -1.00 2.70 -2.53
CA ALA A 21 0.13 1.81 -2.29
C ALA A 21 -0.19 0.39 -2.79
N ARG A 22 0.66 -0.14 -3.68
CA ARG A 22 0.59 -1.52 -4.17
C ARG A 22 1.57 -2.42 -3.41
N THR A 23 1.16 -3.66 -3.12
CA THR A 23 2.06 -4.70 -2.65
C THR A 23 1.85 -6.02 -3.41
N ASP A 24 2.96 -6.65 -3.80
CA ASP A 24 2.99 -7.99 -4.40
C ASP A 24 3.46 -9.06 -3.38
N ALA A 25 3.44 -8.70 -2.08
CA ALA A 25 3.99 -9.54 -1.00
C ALA A 25 3.24 -10.86 -0.82
N LEU A 26 1.98 -10.96 -1.23
CA LEU A 26 1.21 -12.21 -1.10
C LEU A 26 1.91 -13.39 -1.78
N SER A 27 2.37 -13.19 -3.02
CA SER A 27 3.01 -14.24 -3.82
C SER A 27 4.41 -14.64 -3.36
N VAL A 28 5.06 -13.82 -2.52
CA VAL A 28 6.46 -13.99 -2.11
C VAL A 28 6.58 -14.35 -0.62
N GLU A 29 5.77 -13.70 0.22
CA GLU A 29 5.88 -13.70 1.68
C GLU A 29 4.61 -14.25 2.36
N GLY A 30 3.52 -14.43 1.62
CA GLY A 30 2.24 -14.94 2.13
C GLY A 30 1.27 -13.85 2.61
N LEU A 31 0.07 -14.28 3.03
CA LEU A 31 -1.05 -13.39 3.33
C LEU A 31 -0.77 -12.48 4.54
N ASP A 32 -0.30 -13.03 5.64
CA ASP A 32 -0.05 -12.25 6.87
C ASP A 32 0.95 -11.12 6.62
N ALA A 33 2.05 -11.41 5.91
CA ALA A 33 3.04 -10.40 5.53
C ALA A 33 2.49 -9.33 4.57
N ALA A 34 1.59 -9.72 3.65
CA ALA A 34 0.91 -8.78 2.77
C ALA A 34 -0.03 -7.84 3.56
N VAL A 35 -0.75 -8.37 4.55
CA VAL A 35 -1.61 -7.60 5.45
C VAL A 35 -0.78 -6.66 6.32
N GLU A 36 0.30 -7.13 6.96
CA GLU A 36 1.20 -6.30 7.76
C GLU A 36 1.77 -5.13 6.94
N ARG A 37 2.15 -5.38 5.68
CA ARG A 37 2.62 -4.32 4.77
C ARG A 37 1.51 -3.34 4.40
N ALA A 38 0.30 -3.82 4.13
CA ALA A 38 -0.85 -2.97 3.83
C ALA A 38 -1.18 -2.05 5.01
N VAL A 39 -1.16 -2.57 6.25
CA VAL A 39 -1.34 -1.78 7.47
C VAL A 39 -0.24 -0.73 7.59
N ALA A 40 1.04 -1.10 7.42
CA ALA A 40 2.13 -0.15 7.49
C ALA A 40 2.06 0.95 6.40
N PHE A 41 1.49 0.65 5.23
CA PHE A 41 1.25 1.64 4.18
C PHE A 41 0.10 2.58 4.53
N GLN A 42 -0.98 2.07 5.13
CA GLN A 42 -2.09 2.87 5.60
C GLN A 42 -1.67 3.80 6.75
N GLU A 43 -0.89 3.31 7.72
CA GLU A 43 -0.31 4.13 8.79
C GLU A 43 0.64 5.22 8.27
N ALA A 44 1.35 4.94 7.17
CA ALA A 44 2.21 5.90 6.51
C ALA A 44 1.46 6.95 5.68
N GLY A 45 0.13 6.81 5.51
CA GLY A 45 -0.74 7.78 4.87
C GLY A 45 -1.17 7.43 3.45
N ALA A 46 -1.06 6.17 3.00
CA ALA A 46 -1.64 5.77 1.72
C ALA A 46 -3.15 6.00 1.73
N ASP A 47 -3.66 6.64 0.67
CA ASP A 47 -5.09 6.93 0.51
C ASP A 47 -5.87 5.65 0.16
N MET A 48 -5.23 4.71 -0.54
CA MET A 48 -5.80 3.42 -0.95
C MET A 48 -4.73 2.32 -0.98
N ILE A 49 -5.16 1.06 -0.88
CA ILE A 49 -4.30 -0.12 -0.96
C ILE A 49 -4.70 -0.97 -2.17
N PHE A 50 -3.71 -1.49 -2.88
CA PHE A 50 -3.87 -2.55 -3.86
C PHE A 50 -3.00 -3.76 -3.47
N ALA A 51 -3.63 -4.78 -2.90
CA ALA A 51 -3.01 -6.08 -2.66
C ALA A 51 -3.10 -6.93 -3.93
N GLU A 52 -1.95 -7.23 -4.52
CA GLU A 52 -1.86 -7.98 -5.77
C GLU A 52 -1.93 -9.50 -5.52
N ALA A 53 -2.38 -10.24 -6.54
CA ALA A 53 -2.47 -11.71 -6.58
C ALA A 53 -3.44 -12.39 -5.59
N LEU A 54 -4.41 -11.68 -5.03
CA LEU A 54 -5.49 -12.32 -4.26
C LEU A 54 -6.26 -13.31 -5.14
N THR A 55 -6.43 -14.54 -4.65
CA THR A 55 -7.09 -15.64 -5.38
C THR A 55 -8.54 -15.86 -4.97
N ASP A 56 -8.92 -15.32 -3.81
CA ASP A 56 -10.19 -15.55 -3.16
C ASP A 56 -10.83 -14.20 -2.76
N ILE A 57 -12.15 -14.21 -2.58
CA ILE A 57 -12.94 -13.00 -2.24
C ILE A 57 -13.00 -12.78 -0.72
N GLU A 58 -12.89 -13.86 0.07
CA GLU A 58 -12.84 -13.81 1.54
C GLU A 58 -11.53 -13.18 2.03
#